data_AF-A0A7Y8X443-F1
#
_entry.id   AF-A0A7Y8X443-F1
#
_cell.length_a   1.000
_cell.length_b   1.000
_cell.length_c   1.000
_cell.angle_alpha   90.00
_cell.angle_beta   90.00
_cell.angle_gamma   90.00
#
_symmetry.space_group_name_H-M   'P 1'
#
loop_
_entity.id
_entity.type
_entity.pdbx_description
1 polymer ?
#
loop_
_entity_poly.entity_id
_entity_poly.type
_entity_poly.pdbx_seq_one_letter_code
_entity_poly.pdbx_strand_id
1 'polypeptide(L)'
;AAQPPAASGAPSPGSSAGATPAPELGSRVLEGLGTEAFIEDKLSPAGASAVQARTVRIVLRTANVIVTVEYSVQPALPGTIPSSPETQDKARQLAAALVERFND
;
A
#
# COMPACT_ATOMS: atom_id res chain seq x y z
N ALA A 1 -29.22 -33.49 -35.44
CA ALA A 1 -29.53 -32.74 -34.20
C ALA A 1 -28.80 -33.38 -33.03
N ALA A 2 -28.41 -32.56 -32.03
CA ALA A 2 -27.97 -32.85 -30.65
C ALA A 2 -26.47 -32.60 -30.33
N GLN A 3 -26.28 -31.62 -29.44
CA GLN A 3 -25.07 -31.12 -28.76
C GLN A 3 -24.58 -32.03 -27.61
N PRO A 4 -23.39 -31.77 -27.02
CA PRO A 4 -22.71 -32.59 -25.99
C PRO A 4 -23.15 -32.23 -24.55
N PRO A 5 -22.79 -33.06 -23.54
CA PRO A 5 -22.01 -32.59 -22.37
C PRO A 5 -21.10 -33.74 -21.80
N ALA A 6 -20.21 -33.66 -20.80
CA ALA A 6 -19.97 -32.77 -19.68
C ALA A 6 -18.50 -32.95 -19.18
N ALA A 7 -18.04 -31.99 -18.38
CA ALA A 7 -16.73 -31.90 -17.72
C ALA A 7 -16.63 -32.67 -16.39
N SER A 8 -15.41 -32.70 -15.82
CA SER A 8 -14.99 -32.87 -14.40
C SER A 8 -14.18 -34.15 -14.15
N GLY A 9 -13.01 -34.16 -13.49
CA GLY A 9 -12.22 -33.11 -12.86
C GLY A 9 -10.84 -33.66 -12.50
N ALA A 10 -9.80 -32.85 -12.65
CA ALA A 10 -8.44 -33.18 -12.22
C ALA A 10 -8.15 -32.50 -10.87
N PRO A 11 -7.41 -33.14 -9.95
CA PRO A 11 -7.28 -32.68 -8.58
C PRO A 11 -6.39 -31.45 -8.46
N SER A 12 -6.79 -30.56 -7.55
CA SER A 12 -6.04 -29.38 -7.10
C SER A 12 -4.66 -29.75 -6.56
N PRO A 13 -3.67 -28.87 -6.74
CA PRO A 13 -2.84 -28.47 -5.63
C PRO A 13 -3.45 -27.17 -5.08
N GLY A 14 -3.96 -27.25 -3.85
CA GLY A 14 -4.23 -26.06 -3.07
C GLY A 14 -2.92 -25.30 -2.92
N SER A 15 -2.76 -24.23 -3.68
CA SER A 15 -1.76 -23.22 -3.39
C SER A 15 -2.19 -22.55 -2.10
N SER A 16 -1.82 -23.16 -0.97
CA SER A 16 -1.56 -22.44 0.25
C SER A 16 -0.43 -21.47 -0.10
N ALA A 17 -0.80 -20.32 -0.66
CA ALA A 17 0.04 -19.15 -0.66
C ALA A 17 0.21 -18.81 0.81
N GLY A 18 1.18 -19.48 1.46
CA GLY A 18 1.77 -18.99 2.67
C GLY A 18 2.16 -17.57 2.33
N ALA A 19 1.42 -16.62 2.90
CA ALA A 19 1.70 -15.21 2.76
C ALA A 19 3.07 -15.01 3.39
N THR A 20 4.13 -15.21 2.60
CA THR A 20 5.45 -14.71 2.93
C THR A 20 5.23 -13.24 3.28
N PRO A 21 5.57 -12.82 4.50
CA PRO A 21 5.37 -11.44 4.90
C PRO A 21 6.00 -10.58 3.81
N ALA A 22 5.17 -9.73 3.19
CA ALA A 22 5.64 -8.85 2.16
C ALA A 22 6.84 -8.06 2.71
N PRO A 23 7.91 -7.88 1.92
CA PRO A 23 9.10 -7.21 2.41
C PRO A 23 8.69 -5.85 2.98
N GLU A 24 9.14 -5.54 4.20
CA GLU A 24 8.89 -4.24 4.80
C GLU A 24 9.49 -3.17 3.88
N LEU A 25 8.61 -2.44 3.17
CA LEU A 25 9.03 -1.43 2.23
C LEU A 25 9.51 -0.20 3.02
N GLY A 26 10.77 0.19 2.84
CA GLY A 26 11.29 1.43 3.42
C GLY A 26 11.00 2.67 2.58
N SER A 27 11.46 3.81 3.09
CA SER A 27 11.48 5.09 2.39
C SER A 27 12.28 4.98 1.08
N ARG A 28 11.75 5.51 -0.02
CA ARG A 28 12.36 5.43 -1.36
C ARG A 28 11.83 6.49 -2.32
N VAL A 29 12.49 6.62 -3.46
CA VAL A 29 11.93 7.33 -4.62
C VAL A 29 10.77 6.52 -5.17
N LEU A 30 9.71 7.20 -5.59
CA LEU A 30 8.52 6.60 -6.16
C LEU A 30 8.35 7.04 -7.61
N GLU A 31 8.23 6.06 -8.51
CA GLU A 31 8.00 6.32 -9.93
C GLU A 31 6.51 6.34 -10.26
N GLY A 32 6.16 7.06 -11.34
CA GLY A 32 4.79 7.10 -11.86
C GLY A 32 3.84 8.04 -11.13
N LEU A 33 4.32 8.87 -10.20
CA LEU A 33 3.54 9.95 -9.57
C LEU A 33 4.17 11.32 -9.87
N GLY A 34 3.54 12.09 -10.77
CA GLY A 34 4.05 13.40 -11.18
C GLY A 34 5.39 13.30 -11.91
N THR A 35 6.21 14.35 -11.78
CA THR A 35 7.58 14.40 -12.35
C THR A 35 8.61 13.76 -11.44
N GLU A 36 8.46 13.94 -10.12
CA GLU A 36 9.34 13.36 -9.11
C GLU A 36 8.52 13.10 -7.86
N ALA A 37 8.69 11.93 -7.24
CA ALA A 37 8.02 11.60 -5.99
C ALA A 37 8.90 10.79 -5.04
N PHE A 38 8.67 10.97 -3.75
CA PHE A 38 9.37 10.30 -2.66
C PHE A 38 8.34 9.80 -1.66
N ILE A 39 8.60 8.61 -1.11
CA ILE A 39 7.83 8.05 -0.01
C ILE A 39 8.73 7.92 1.22
N GLU A 40 8.24 8.39 2.35
CA GLU A 40 8.81 8.19 3.67
C GLU A 40 7.88 7.27 4.46
N ASP A 41 8.42 6.19 5.03
CA ASP A 41 7.70 5.29 5.93
C ASP A 41 8.30 5.40 7.32
N LYS A 42 7.46 5.75 8.30
CA LYS A 42 7.88 5.90 9.68
C LYS A 42 6.95 5.15 10.61
N LEU A 43 7.50 4.16 11.30
CA LEU A 43 6.84 3.50 12.42
C LEU A 43 7.13 4.29 13.71
N SER A 44 6.09 4.63 14.46
CA SER A 44 6.23 5.29 15.76
C SER A 44 6.87 4.34 16.79
N PRO A 45 7.65 4.88 17.75
CA PRO A 45 8.37 4.05 18.71
C PRO A 45 7.40 3.24 19.58
N ALA A 46 7.71 1.95 19.75
CA ALA A 46 6.98 1.08 20.66
C ALA A 46 7.20 1.53 22.11
N GLY A 47 6.14 2.03 22.77
CA GLY A 47 6.12 2.30 24.21
C GLY A 47 5.38 1.19 24.96
N ALA A 48 5.70 0.99 26.24
CA ALA A 48 5.16 -0.11 27.08
C ALA A 48 3.62 -0.21 27.15
N SER A 49 2.89 0.84 26.76
CA SER A 49 1.43 0.88 26.65
C SER A 49 0.94 1.58 25.37
N ALA A 50 1.85 1.96 24.46
CA ALA A 50 1.53 2.81 23.31
C ALA A 50 1.26 1.95 22.07
N VAL A 51 0.16 2.23 21.40
CA VAL A 51 -0.13 1.67 20.08
C VAL A 51 0.92 2.19 19.09
N GLN A 52 1.56 1.28 18.35
CA GLN A 52 2.47 1.66 17.27
C GLN A 52 1.65 2.15 16.07
N ALA A 53 1.60 3.46 15.88
CA ALA A 53 1.10 4.08 14.65
C ALA A 53 2.17 4.04 13.54
N ARG A 54 1.74 3.95 12.29
CA ARG A 54 2.61 4.05 11.11
C ARG A 54 2.17 5.24 10.27
N THR A 55 3.12 6.11 9.95
CA THR A 55 2.90 7.28 9.12
C THR A 55 3.67 7.12 7.83
N VAL A 56 2.96 7.20 6.72
CA VAL A 56 3.51 7.22 5.37
C VAL A 56 3.33 8.62 4.81
N ARG A 57 4.41 9.23 4.34
CA ARG A 57 4.40 10.56 3.74
C ARG A 57 4.88 10.45 2.30
N ILE A 58 4.05 10.89 1.36
CA ILE A 58 4.41 10.97 -0.06
C ILE A 58 4.56 12.44 -0.41
N VAL A 59 5.73 12.80 -0.92
CA VAL A 59 5.98 14.13 -1.49
C VAL A 59 6.13 13.94 -2.98
N LEU A 60 5.29 14.61 -3.76
CA LEU A 60 5.36 14.57 -5.22
C LEU A 60 5.36 15.97 -5.79
N ARG A 61 6.02 16.13 -6.94
CA ARG A 61 6.04 17.35 -7.72
C ARG A 61 5.28 17.13 -9.01
N THR A 62 4.32 18.00 -9.28
CA THR A 62 3.64 18.08 -10.58
C THR A 62 3.74 19.52 -11.08
N ALA A 63 4.37 19.72 -12.24
CA ALA A 63 4.70 21.05 -12.77
C ALA A 63 5.39 21.96 -11.71
N ASN A 64 4.78 23.10 -11.38
CA ASN A 64 5.27 24.06 -10.38
C ASN A 64 4.64 23.87 -8.99
N VAL A 65 3.96 22.75 -8.75
CA VAL A 65 3.27 22.44 -7.49
C VAL A 65 3.97 21.28 -6.79
N ILE A 66 4.15 21.41 -5.47
CA ILE A 66 4.63 20.34 -4.59
C ILE A 66 3.45 19.92 -3.71
N VAL A 67 3.12 18.63 -3.75
CA VAL A 67 2.03 18.03 -2.97
C VAL A 67 2.65 17.12 -1.92
N THR A 68 2.22 17.27 -0.68
CA THR A 68 2.56 16.37 0.42
C THR A 68 1.31 15.66 0.88
N VAL A 69 1.30 14.34 0.80
CA VAL A 69 0.23 13.47 1.28
C VAL A 69 0.74 12.76 2.51
N GLU A 70 0.07 12.95 3.64
CA GLU A 70 0.38 12.23 4.89
C GLU A 70 -0.75 11.25 5.17
N TYR A 71 -0.40 9.98 5.32
CA TYR A 71 -1.32 8.90 5.63
C TYR A 71 -0.86 8.19 6.90
N SER A 72 -1.61 8.36 7.98
CA SER A 72 -1.29 7.79 9.28
C SER A 72 -2.31 6.72 9.67
N VAL A 73 -1.82 5.53 10.03
CA VAL A 73 -2.63 4.42 10.52
C VAL A 73 -2.36 4.25 12.00
N GLN A 74 -3.40 4.39 12.81
CA GLN A 74 -3.37 4.12 14.24
C GLN A 74 -4.21 2.87 14.53
N PRO A 75 -3.60 1.75 14.93
CA PRO A 75 -4.35 0.56 15.33
C PRO A 75 -5.27 0.84 16.52
N ALA A 76 -6.41 0.14 16.57
CA ALA A 76 -7.30 0.20 17.73
C ALA A 76 -6.84 -0.71 18.88
N LEU A 77 -6.09 -1.78 18.57
CA LEU A 77 -5.59 -2.73 19.56
C LEU A 77 -4.08 -2.55 19.80
N PRO A 78 -3.64 -2.55 21.06
CA PRO A 78 -2.21 -2.61 21.38
C PRO A 78 -1.62 -3.94 20.89
N GLY A 79 -0.40 -3.89 20.35
CA GLY A 79 0.31 -5.06 19.80
C GLY A 79 0.09 -5.30 18.29
N THR A 80 -0.87 -4.63 17.66
CA THR A 80 -0.99 -4.64 16.19
C THR A 80 0.02 -3.67 15.59
N ILE A 81 0.89 -4.17 14.72
CA ILE A 81 1.82 -3.35 13.93
C ILE A 81 1.19 -3.14 12.55
N PRO A 82 0.97 -1.88 12.11
CA PRO A 82 0.48 -1.62 10.75
C PRO A 82 1.48 -2.12 9.71
N SER A 83 1.00 -2.83 8.70
CA SER A 83 1.83 -3.29 7.58
C SER A 83 2.35 -2.12 6.74
N SER A 84 3.67 -2.04 6.51
CA SER A 84 4.27 -1.06 5.58
C SER A 84 3.66 -1.13 4.18
N PRO A 85 3.63 -2.31 3.51
CA PRO A 85 3.16 -2.41 2.13
C PRO A 85 1.73 -1.92 1.96
N GLU A 86 0.85 -2.28 2.91
CA GLU A 86 -0.56 -1.93 2.83
C GLU A 86 -0.77 -0.43 3.06
N THR A 87 -0.13 0.14 4.09
CA THR A 87 -0.21 1.57 4.40
C THR A 87 0.33 2.41 3.23
N GLN A 88 1.42 1.96 2.61
CA GLN A 88 2.00 2.63 1.45
C GLN A 88 1.14 2.51 0.21
N ASP A 89 0.53 1.36 -0.05
CA ASP A 89 -0.40 1.18 -1.18
C ASP A 89 -1.57 2.17 -1.09
N LYS A 90 -2.18 2.29 0.09
CA LYS A 90 -3.26 3.26 0.36
C LYS A 90 -2.81 4.69 0.14
N ALA A 91 -1.65 5.06 0.66
CA ALA A 91 -1.08 6.40 0.46
C ALA A 91 -0.82 6.67 -1.02
N ARG A 92 -0.29 5.68 -1.77
CA ARG A 92 -0.02 5.80 -3.21
C ARG A 92 -1.29 5.95 -4.04
N GLN A 93 -2.35 5.20 -3.71
CA GLN A 93 -3.65 5.35 -4.37
C GLN A 93 -4.22 6.76 -4.19
N LEU A 94 -4.15 7.30 -2.96
CA LEU A 94 -4.59 8.66 -2.68
C LEU A 94 -3.76 9.69 -3.46
N ALA A 95 -2.44 9.52 -3.48
CA ALA A 95 -1.54 10.40 -4.22
C ALA A 95 -1.76 10.33 -5.74
N ALA A 96 -2.02 9.14 -6.30
CA ALA A 96 -2.36 8.95 -7.71
C ALA A 96 -3.66 9.66 -8.08
N ALA A 97 -4.71 9.50 -7.25
CA ALA A 97 -5.99 10.18 -7.46
C ALA A 97 -5.84 11.71 -7.41
N LEU A 98 -5.01 12.22 -6.49
CA LEU A 98 -4.69 13.65 -6.44
C LEU A 98 -3.99 14.13 -7.73
N VAL A 99 -3.00 13.38 -8.22
CA VAL A 99 -2.28 13.72 -9.46
C VAL A 99 -3.23 13.73 -10.65
N GLU A 100 -4.09 12.73 -10.79
CA GLU A 100 -5.07 12.67 -11.88
C GLU A 100 -5.97 13.92 -11.89
N ARG A 101 -6.41 14.37 -10.71
CA ARG A 101 -7.23 15.58 -10.53
C ARG A 101 -6.50 16.89 -10.80
N PHE A 102 -5.16 16.91 -10.76
CA PHE A 102 -4.37 18.09 -11.13
C PHE A 102 -4.05 18.16 -12.64
N ASN A 103 -4.24 17.07 -13.38
CA ASN A 103 -3.98 17.02 -14.82
C ASN A 103 -5.24 17.25 -15.66
N ASP A 104 -6.42 17.25 -15.04
CA ASP A 104 -7.71 17.67 -15.63
C ASP A 104 -7.85 19.20 -15.59
#